data_AF-A0A7W8BTA4-F1
#
_entry.id   AF-A0A7W8BTA4-F1
#
_cell.length_a   1.000
_cell.length_b   1.000
_cell.length_c   1.000
_cell.angle_alpha   90.00
_cell.angle_beta   90.00
_cell.angle_gamma   90.00
#
_symmetry.space_group_name_H-M   'P 1'
#
loop_
_entity.id
_entity.type
_entity.pdbx_description
1 polymer ?
#
loop_
_entity_poly.entity_id
_entity_poly.type
_entity_poly.pdbx_seq_one_letter_code
_entity_poly.pdbx_strand_id
1 'polypeptide(L)'
;MYAAFGTKEALFRKALERYSEGPSAYLTRTLEESTALGVATAVLAGTVRTTTRPARPHGYLGVQDALTASDSGREVRDLLVAWRTNGYSRIRERFQRAVDD
;
A
#
# COMPACT_ATOMS: atom_id res chain seq x y z
N MET A 1 17.72 12.95 13.08
CA MET A 1 16.49 12.14 13.04
C MET A 1 15.30 12.88 13.66
N TYR A 2 15.25 13.06 14.98
CA TYR A 2 14.13 13.78 15.65
C TYR A 2 13.98 15.24 15.20
N ALA A 3 15.08 15.96 14.94
CA ALA A 3 15.02 17.32 14.41
C ALA A 3 14.38 17.42 13.00
N ALA A 4 14.44 16.36 12.19
CA ALA A 4 13.92 16.34 10.83
C ALA A 4 12.52 15.75 10.72
N PHE A 5 12.17 14.83 11.62
CA PHE A 5 10.95 14.03 11.50
C PHE A 5 10.03 14.13 12.72
N GLY A 6 10.45 14.82 13.79
CA GLY A 6 9.72 14.81 15.05
C GLY A 6 9.83 13.44 15.67
N THR A 7 8.78 12.63 15.60
CA THR A 7 8.68 11.33 16.27
C THR A 7 8.95 10.14 15.33
N LYS A 8 9.05 8.94 15.90
CA LYS A 8 9.18 7.71 15.10
C LYS A 8 7.93 7.46 14.24
N GLU A 9 6.76 7.79 14.76
CA GLU A 9 5.47 7.68 14.08
C GLU A 9 5.40 8.65 12.89
N ALA A 10 5.84 9.89 13.08
CA ALA A 10 5.89 10.89 12.03
C ALA A 10 6.91 10.52 10.93
N LEU A 11 8.06 9.93 11.31
CA LEU A 11 8.98 9.33 10.35
C LEU A 11 8.34 8.18 9.58
N PHE A 12 7.66 7.26 10.27
CA PHE A 12 7.02 6.10 9.65
C PHE A 12 5.92 6.51 8.67
N ARG A 13 5.11 7.51 9.01
CA ARG A 13 4.10 8.09 8.10
C ARG A 13 4.75 8.59 6.81
N LYS A 14 5.84 9.36 6.91
CA LYS A 14 6.58 9.85 5.73
C LYS A 14 7.19 8.70 4.91
N ALA A 15 7.67 7.65 5.57
CA ALA A 15 8.16 6.46 4.88
C ALA A 15 7.02 5.75 4.12
N LEU A 16 5.83 5.65 4.71
CA LEU A 16 4.65 5.05 4.08
C LEU A 16 4.12 5.90 2.91
N GLU A 17 4.12 7.23 3.04
CA GLU A 17 3.83 8.17 1.94
C GLU A 17 4.80 7.93 0.77
N ARG A 18 6.10 7.91 1.06
CA ARG A 18 7.12 7.66 0.04
C ARG A 18 7.01 6.28 -0.60
N TYR A 19 6.59 5.27 0.17
CA TYR A 19 6.32 3.93 -0.33
C TYR A 19 5.10 3.90 -1.27
N SER A 20 4.07 4.68 -0.93
CA SER A 20 2.84 4.84 -1.72
C SER A 20 3.12 5.46 -3.09
N GLU A 21 4.02 6.43 -3.15
CA GLU A 21 4.47 7.09 -4.39
C GLU A 21 5.49 6.28 -5.19
N GLY A 22 6.15 5.30 -4.56
CA GLY A 22 7.19 4.50 -5.18
C GLY A 22 6.73 3.06 -5.45
N PRO A 23 7.19 2.07 -4.64
CA PRO A 23 6.86 0.66 -4.85
C PRO A 23 5.36 0.35 -4.97
N SER A 24 4.50 1.05 -4.24
CA SER A 24 3.05 0.82 -4.26
C SER A 24 2.28 1.69 -5.28
N ALA A 25 2.97 2.56 -6.03
CA ALA A 25 2.33 3.47 -6.99
C ALA A 25 1.71 2.76 -8.19
N TYR A 26 1.95 1.46 -8.37
CA TYR A 26 1.25 0.68 -9.39
C TYR A 26 -0.27 0.74 -9.17
N LEU A 27 -0.75 0.72 -7.92
CA LEU A 27 -2.17 0.60 -7.62
C LEU A 27 -3.00 1.70 -8.28
N THR A 28 -2.53 2.95 -8.28
CA THR A 28 -3.25 4.05 -8.93
C THR A 28 -3.37 3.83 -10.44
N ARG A 29 -2.27 3.44 -11.11
CA ARG A 29 -2.27 3.17 -12.56
C ARG A 29 -3.13 1.96 -12.92
N THR A 30 -3.12 0.92 -12.10
CA THR A 30 -3.92 -0.29 -12.38
C THR A 30 -5.42 -0.04 -12.32
N LEU A 31 -5.87 1.00 -11.60
CA LEU A 31 -7.30 1.35 -11.53
C LEU A 31 -7.79 2.10 -12.78
N GLU A 32 -6.88 2.55 -13.64
CA GLU A 32 -7.17 3.24 -14.91
C GLU A 32 -7.45 2.26 -16.07
N GLU A 33 -7.18 0.96 -15.86
CA GLU A 33 -7.51 -0.09 -16.83
C GLU A 33 -8.99 -0.06 -17.20
N SER A 34 -9.31 -0.39 -18.47
CA SER A 34 -10.67 -0.24 -19.01
C SER A 34 -11.66 -1.28 -18.48
N THR A 35 -11.20 -2.47 -18.11
CA THR A 35 -12.05 -3.58 -17.65
C THR A 35 -11.73 -4.01 -16.23
N ALA A 36 -12.71 -4.58 -15.53
CA ALA A 36 -12.48 -5.18 -14.20
C ALA A 36 -11.40 -6.28 -14.25
N LEU A 37 -11.38 -7.10 -15.31
CA LEU A 37 -10.34 -8.11 -15.49
C LEU A 37 -8.95 -7.49 -15.70
N GLY A 38 -8.87 -6.40 -16.47
CA GLY A 38 -7.64 -5.63 -16.66
C GLY A 38 -7.10 -5.09 -15.34
N VAL A 39 -7.97 -4.44 -14.55
CA VAL A 39 -7.62 -3.96 -13.20
C VAL A 39 -7.11 -5.10 -12.32
N ALA A 40 -7.83 -6.22 -12.22
CA ALA A 40 -7.45 -7.37 -11.40
C ALA A 40 -6.08 -7.94 -11.81
N THR A 41 -5.87 -8.14 -13.11
CA THR A 41 -4.61 -8.65 -13.67
C THR A 41 -3.46 -7.70 -13.37
N ALA A 42 -3.66 -6.41 -13.57
CA ALA A 42 -2.63 -5.41 -13.39
C ALA A 42 -2.27 -5.24 -11.90
N VAL A 43 -3.24 -5.32 -10.98
CA VAL A 43 -3.01 -5.31 -9.52
C VAL A 43 -2.16 -6.50 -9.09
N LEU A 44 -2.50 -7.72 -9.53
CA LEU A 44 -1.74 -8.93 -9.18
C LEU A 44 -0.32 -8.87 -9.76
N ALA A 45 -0.17 -8.49 -11.03
CA ALA A 45 1.14 -8.37 -11.66
C ALA A 45 2.00 -7.27 -11.01
N GLY A 46 1.39 -6.14 -10.63
CA GLY A 46 2.04 -5.07 -9.89
C GLY A 46 2.53 -5.54 -8.53
N THR A 47 1.70 -6.27 -7.79
CA THR A 47 2.04 -6.88 -6.51
C THR A 47 3.26 -7.80 -6.65
N VAL A 48 3.22 -8.74 -7.58
CA VAL A 48 4.32 -9.69 -7.83
C VAL A 48 5.62 -8.94 -8.12
N ARG A 49 5.60 -8.00 -9.09
CA ARG A 49 6.81 -7.22 -9.44
C ARG A 49 7.38 -6.44 -8.27
N THR A 50 6.52 -5.93 -7.39
CA THR A 50 6.96 -5.12 -6.25
C THR A 50 7.55 -5.97 -5.14
N THR A 51 7.03 -7.17 -4.89
CA THR A 51 7.45 -8.02 -3.77
C THR A 51 8.59 -8.99 -4.10
N THR A 52 8.85 -9.25 -5.39
CA THR A 52 9.88 -10.22 -5.84
C THR A 52 11.12 -9.57 -6.48
N ARG A 53 11.23 -8.23 -6.47
CA ARG A 53 12.34 -7.51 -7.11
C ARG A 53 13.71 -7.86 -6.49
N PRO A 54 14.72 -8.25 -7.30
CA PRO A 54 16.09 -8.45 -6.82
C PRO A 54 16.66 -7.16 -6.21
N ALA A 55 17.52 -7.30 -5.20
CA ALA A 55 18.20 -6.20 -4.49
C ALA A 55 17.25 -5.22 -3.75
N ARG A 56 16.01 -5.60 -3.47
CA ARG A 56 15.08 -4.88 -2.59
C ARG A 56 14.56 -5.82 -1.48
N PRO A 57 14.11 -5.28 -0.34
CA PRO A 57 13.47 -6.09 0.69
C PRO A 57 12.33 -6.92 0.09
N HIS A 58 12.34 -8.22 0.35
CA HIS A 58 11.27 -9.11 -0.09
C HIS A 58 10.01 -8.88 0.74
N GLY A 59 8.87 -8.75 0.07
CA GLY A 59 7.56 -8.57 0.70
C GLY A 59 6.99 -7.17 0.61
N TYR A 60 5.83 -6.99 1.22
CA TYR A 60 5.04 -5.75 1.15
C TYR A 60 5.11 -5.03 2.49
N LEU A 61 5.53 -3.76 2.47
CA LEU A 61 5.70 -2.92 3.66
C LEU A 61 4.43 -2.92 4.52
N GLY A 62 3.27 -2.84 3.86
CA GLY A 62 1.98 -2.85 4.55
C GLY A 62 1.58 -4.15 5.21
N VAL A 63 2.28 -5.26 4.99
CA VAL A 63 1.99 -6.56 5.63
C VAL A 63 3.08 -6.93 6.62
N GLN A 64 4.35 -6.73 6.27
CA GLN A 64 5.47 -7.14 7.12
C GLN A 64 5.68 -6.24 8.33
N ASP A 65 5.44 -4.94 8.23
CA ASP A 65 5.67 -4.00 9.35
C ASP A 65 4.62 -4.12 10.47
N ALA A 66 3.47 -4.72 10.19
CA ALA A 66 2.39 -4.88 11.17
C ALA A 66 2.61 -6.08 12.13
N LEU A 67 3.51 -7.01 11.78
CA LEU A 67 3.69 -8.27 12.51
C LEU A 67 4.55 -8.14 13.78
N THR A 68 5.21 -6.99 14.00
CA THR A 68 6.17 -6.77 15.10
C THR A 68 5.75 -5.70 16.11
N ALA A 69 4.51 -5.20 16.06
CA ALA A 69 4.07 -4.12 16.94
C ALA A 69 3.79 -4.62 18.38
N SER A 70 4.65 -4.25 19.33
CA SER A 70 4.35 -4.23 20.76
C SER A 70 3.28 -3.17 21.10
N ASP A 71 2.86 -3.03 22.36
CA ASP A 71 1.87 -2.03 22.79
C ASP A 71 2.19 -0.59 22.36
N SER A 72 3.49 -0.25 22.21
CA SER A 72 3.95 1.04 21.70
C SER A 72 3.78 1.24 20.19
N GLY A 73 3.36 0.21 19.45
CA GLY A 73 3.18 0.22 17.98
C GLY A 73 1.73 0.34 17.51
N ARG A 74 0.77 0.58 18.42
CA ARG A 74 -0.67 0.65 18.07
C ARG A 74 -0.97 1.67 16.99
N GLU A 75 -0.45 2.90 17.10
CA GLU A 75 -0.71 3.96 16.14
C GLU A 75 -0.17 3.64 14.74
N VAL A 76 1.01 3.01 14.67
CA VAL A 76 1.60 2.55 13.41
C VAL A 76 0.76 1.44 12.80
N ARG A 77 0.29 0.48 13.60
CA ARG A 77 -0.62 -0.57 13.15
C ARG A 77 -1.92 0.03 12.62
N ASP A 78 -2.52 0.97 13.32
CA ASP A 78 -3.78 1.59 12.94
C ASP A 78 -3.62 2.42 11.65
N LEU A 79 -2.48 3.10 11.50
CA LEU A 79 -2.10 3.76 10.24
C LEU A 79 -1.99 2.75 9.08
N LEU A 80 -1.34 1.61 9.29
CA LEU A 80 -1.24 0.56 8.28
C LEU A 80 -2.59 -0.06 7.95
N VAL A 81 -3.47 -0.24 8.93
CA VAL A 81 -4.87 -0.69 8.73
C VAL A 81 -5.61 0.32 7.85
N ALA A 82 -5.59 1.60 8.22
CA ALA A 82 -6.26 2.66 7.46
C ALA A 82 -5.76 2.73 6.01
N TRP A 83 -4.44 2.64 5.83
CA TRP A 83 -3.81 2.65 4.52
C TRP A 83 -4.23 1.45 3.64
N ARG A 84 -4.25 0.23 4.20
CA ARG A 84 -4.73 -0.97 3.47
C ARG A 84 -6.22 -0.84 3.14
N THR A 85 -7.05 -0.44 4.10
CA THR A 85 -8.49 -0.25 3.89
C THR A 85 -8.76 0.76 2.78
N ASN A 86 -8.01 1.86 2.71
CA ASN A 86 -8.14 2.81 1.60
C ASN A 86 -7.83 2.16 0.24
N GLY A 87 -6.76 1.38 0.14
CA GLY A 87 -6.43 0.63 -1.07
C GLY A 87 -7.54 -0.34 -1.49
N TYR A 88 -8.10 -1.09 -0.54
CA TYR A 88 -9.22 -1.99 -0.80
C TYR A 88 -10.49 -1.27 -1.26
N SER A 89 -10.83 -0.14 -0.63
CA SER A 89 -12.00 0.67 -1.03
C SER A 89 -11.89 1.13 -2.48
N ARG A 90 -10.71 1.60 -2.91
CA ARG A 90 -10.49 2.04 -4.30
C ARG A 90 -10.67 0.91 -5.32
N ILE A 91 -10.19 -0.30 -5.02
CA ILE A 91 -10.39 -1.47 -5.87
C ILE A 91 -11.87 -1.85 -5.92
N ARG A 92 -12.53 -1.88 -4.75
CA ARG A 92 -13.96 -2.18 -4.64
C ARG A 92 -14.80 -1.20 -5.45
N GLU A 93 -14.57 0.10 -5.31
CA GLU A 93 -15.26 1.15 -6.07
C GLU A 93 -15.04 0.96 -7.58
N ARG A 94 -13.82 0.64 -8.01
CA ARG A 94 -13.52 0.40 -9.42
C ARG A 94 -14.27 -0.82 -9.98
N PHE A 95 -14.39 -1.89 -9.21
CA PHE A 95 -15.17 -3.07 -9.61
C PHE A 95 -16.67 -2.83 -9.57
N GLN A 96 -17.16 -2.05 -8.60
CA GLN A 96 -18.57 -1.67 -8.56
C GLN A 96 -18.96 -0.89 -9.82
N ARG A 97 -18.14 0.09 -10.25
CA ARG A 97 -18.38 0.79 -11.53
C ARG A 97 -18.49 -0.16 -12.72
N ALA A 98 -17.68 -1.22 -12.76
CA ALA A 98 -17.75 -2.20 -13.85
C ALA A 98 -18.99 -3.12 -13.81
N VAL A 99 -19.70 -3.17 -12.68
CA VAL A 99 -21.00 -3.86 -12.56
C VAL A 99 -22.13 -2.92 -12.97
N ASP A 100 -21.97 -1.63 -12.69
CA ASP A 100 -22.97 -0.59 -12.97
C ASP A 100 -22.96 -0.12 -14.44
N ASP A 101 -21.84 -0.32 -15.14
CA ASP A 101 -21.65 -0.10 -16.59
C ASP A 101 -22.29 -1.22 -17.44
#